data_AF-A0A9P5PSM0-F1
#
_entry.id   AF-A0A9P5PSM0-F1
#
_cell.length_a   1.000
_cell.length_b   1.000
_cell.length_c   1.000
_cell.angle_alpha   90.00
_cell.angle_beta   90.00
_cell.angle_gamma   90.00
#
_symmetry.space_group_name_H-M   'P 1'
#
loop_
_entity.id
_entity.type
_entity.pdbx_description
1 polymer ?
#
loop_
_entity_poly.entity_id
_entity_poly.type
_entity_poly.pdbx_seq_one_letter_code
_entity_poly.pdbx_strand_id
1 'polypeptide(L)'
;VGTFTEDSGHLDLLFHLGIPVWFVRHVSKTPEARVNKIVPFISEGFQQQLSLPSGHDIDCRDATPARRTVYDGPAEKPERYIAMAAYVRSLFNYPGLFGSLETR
;
A
#
# COMPACT_ATOMS: atom_id res chain seq x y z
N VAL A 1 3.17 -12.64 -0.52
CA VAL A 1 2.42 -13.46 -1.49
C VAL A 1 1.06 -12.81 -1.61
N GLY A 2 0.60 -12.48 -2.82
CA GLY A 2 -0.72 -11.87 -3.05
C GLY A 2 -1.47 -12.64 -4.13
N THR A 3 -2.63 -12.14 -4.53
CA THR A 3 -3.55 -12.84 -5.44
C THR A 3 -3.81 -12.03 -6.71
N PHE A 4 -4.10 -12.72 -7.82
CA PHE A 4 -4.47 -12.09 -9.09
C PHE A 4 -5.97 -12.31 -9.32
N THR A 5 -6.68 -11.27 -9.73
CA THR A 5 -8.10 -11.39 -10.11
C THR A 5 -8.40 -10.58 -11.36
N GLU A 6 -9.22 -11.14 -12.23
CA GLU A 6 -9.79 -10.42 -13.38
C GLU A 6 -11.20 -9.90 -13.10
N ASP A 7 -11.78 -10.32 -11.97
CA ASP A 7 -13.10 -9.95 -11.53
C ASP A 7 -13.05 -8.76 -10.56
N SER A 8 -13.85 -7.73 -10.85
CA SER A 8 -13.88 -6.50 -10.06
C SER A 8 -14.56 -6.67 -8.70
N GLY A 9 -15.47 -7.64 -8.55
CA GLY A 9 -16.11 -7.93 -7.26
C GLY A 9 -15.15 -8.62 -6.30
N HIS A 10 -14.40 -9.59 -6.79
CA HIS A 10 -13.32 -10.22 -6.03
C HIS A 10 -12.20 -9.23 -5.72
N LEU A 11 -11.87 -8.31 -6.64
CA LEU A 11 -10.90 -7.25 -6.38
C LEU A 11 -11.30 -6.42 -5.15
N ASP A 12 -12.55 -5.94 -5.15
CA ASP A 12 -13.08 -5.11 -4.07
C ASP A 12 -13.10 -5.84 -2.74
N LEU A 13 -13.57 -7.09 -2.73
CA LEU A 13 -13.56 -7.94 -1.54
C LEU A 13 -12.14 -8.18 -1.01
N LEU A 14 -11.19 -8.54 -1.87
CA LEU A 14 -9.82 -8.86 -1.48
C LEU A 14 -9.07 -7.62 -0.98
N PHE A 15 -9.34 -6.45 -1.57
CA PHE A 15 -8.81 -5.18 -1.13
C PHE A 15 -9.30 -4.84 0.28
N HIS A 16 -10.61 -4.95 0.54
CA HIS A 16 -11.18 -4.70 1.87
C HIS A 16 -10.75 -5.73 2.93
N LEU A 17 -10.40 -6.95 2.52
CA LEU A 17 -9.82 -7.97 3.39
C LEU A 17 -8.32 -7.76 3.67
N GLY A 18 -7.70 -6.72 3.09
CA GLY A 18 -6.29 -6.40 3.31
C GLY A 18 -5.31 -7.36 2.61
N ILE A 19 -5.79 -8.12 1.63
CA ILE A 19 -4.95 -9.05 0.86
C ILE A 19 -4.40 -8.29 -0.35
N PRO A 20 -3.06 -8.20 -0.53
CA PRO A 20 -2.49 -7.62 -1.73
C PRO A 20 -3.01 -8.32 -2.99
N VAL A 21 -3.70 -7.57 -3.85
CA VAL A 21 -4.36 -8.09 -5.04
C VAL A 21 -3.93 -7.29 -6.27
N TRP A 22 -3.64 -8.00 -7.36
CA TRP A 22 -3.33 -7.41 -8.66
C TRP A 22 -4.48 -7.66 -9.62
N PHE A 23 -5.08 -6.57 -10.12
CA PHE A 23 -6.16 -6.65 -11.09
C PHE A 23 -5.61 -6.91 -12.49
N VAL A 24 -5.91 -8.06 -13.07
CA VAL A 24 -5.48 -8.44 -14.41
C VAL A 24 -6.63 -8.18 -15.37
N ARG A 25 -6.45 -7.25 -16.30
CA ARG A 25 -7.46 -6.95 -17.33
C ARG A 25 -6.92 -7.35 -18.70
N HIS A 26 -7.71 -8.12 -19.44
CA HIS A 26 -7.41 -8.41 -20.84
C HIS A 26 -7.31 -7.12 -21.66
N VAL A 27 -6.24 -7.01 -22.45
CA VAL A 27 -5.97 -5.84 -23.32
C VAL A 27 -7.15 -5.55 -24.26
N SER A 28 -7.86 -6.58 -24.71
CA SER A 28 -9.07 -6.47 -25.54
C SER A 28 -10.28 -5.86 -24.83
N LYS A 29 -10.31 -5.89 -23.49
CA LYS A 29 -11.34 -5.29 -22.64
C LYS A 29 -10.89 -3.95 -22.05
N THR A 30 -9.65 -3.55 -22.29
CA THR A 30 -9.20 -2.19 -21.99
C THR A 30 -9.89 -1.29 -23.02
N PRO A 31 -10.73 -0.32 -22.61
CA PRO A 31 -11.26 0.66 -23.55
C PRO A 31 -10.08 1.23 -24.31
N GLU A 32 -10.15 1.36 -25.64
CA GLU A 32 -9.06 1.88 -26.47
C GLU A 32 -8.47 3.11 -25.79
N ALA A 33 -7.42 2.91 -25.01
CA ALA A 33 -6.74 3.98 -24.33
C ALA A 33 -6.02 4.64 -25.48
N ARG A 34 -6.66 5.66 -26.07
CA ARG A 34 -6.05 6.47 -27.12
C ARG A 34 -4.75 7.00 -26.54
N VAL A 35 -3.65 6.29 -26.83
CA VAL A 35 -2.27 6.69 -26.50
C VAL A 35 -1.96 8.05 -27.15
N ASN A 36 -2.76 8.48 -28.11
CA ASN A 36 -2.70 9.77 -28.78
C ASN A 36 -3.20 10.95 -27.94
N LYS A 37 -3.80 10.70 -26.76
CA LYS A 37 -4.19 11.79 -25.85
C LYS A 37 -3.16 11.87 -24.73
N ILE A 38 -2.25 12.84 -24.84
CA ILE A 38 -1.41 13.25 -23.72
C ILE A 38 -2.34 13.81 -22.65
N VAL A 39 -2.66 12.99 -21.66
CA VAL A 39 -3.27 13.45 -20.42
C VAL A 39 -2.15 13.97 -19.53
N PRO A 40 -2.33 15.13 -18.87
CA PRO A 40 -1.36 15.59 -17.89
C PRO A 40 -1.16 14.51 -16.82
N PHE A 41 0.09 14.35 -16.37
CA PHE A 41 0.39 13.43 -15.28
C PHE A 41 -0.52 13.76 -14.10
N ILE A 42 -1.17 12.73 -13.56
CA ILE A 42 -1.92 12.89 -12.32
C ILE A 42 -0.86 13.09 -11.24
N SER A 43 -0.77 14.30 -10.71
CA SER A 43 0.17 14.67 -9.65
C SER A 43 -0.59 15.06 -8.40
N GLU A 44 -0.01 14.75 -7.25
CA GLU A 44 -0.52 15.19 -5.96
C GLU A 44 -0.57 16.72 -5.91
N GLY A 45 -1.73 17.28 -5.59
CA GLY A 45 -1.92 18.70 -5.36
C GLY A 45 -1.35 19.15 -4.02
N PHE A 46 -1.29 20.46 -3.80
CA PHE A 46 -0.71 21.08 -2.59
C PHE A 46 -1.32 20.62 -1.26
N GLN A 47 -2.52 20.03 -1.26
CA GLN A 47 -3.22 19.56 -0.07
C GLN A 47 -3.09 18.06 0.19
N GLN A 48 -2.11 17.41 -0.44
CA GLN A 48 -1.97 15.95 -0.45
C GLN A 48 -3.23 15.28 -0.99
N GLN A 49 -3.76 15.80 -2.09
CA GLN A 49 -4.95 15.28 -2.74
C GLN A 49 -4.63 14.98 -4.19
N LEU A 50 -5.05 13.81 -4.65
CA LEU A 50 -4.89 13.38 -6.03
C LEU A 50 -6.24 13.49 -6.74
N SER A 51 -6.41 14.54 -7.53
CA SER A 51 -7.62 14.75 -8.31
C SER A 51 -7.64 13.85 -9.54
N LEU A 52 -8.59 12.93 -9.57
CA LEU A 52 -8.80 12.05 -10.70
C LEU A 52 -9.55 12.79 -11.82
N PRO A 53 -9.34 12.42 -13.10
CA PRO A 53 -10.12 12.95 -14.21
C PRO A 53 -11.64 12.71 -14.11
N SER A 54 -12.08 11.79 -13.24
CA SER A 54 -13.49 11.53 -12.92
C SER A 54 -14.11 12.56 -11.96
N GLY A 55 -13.35 13.55 -11.51
CA GLY A 55 -13.79 14.54 -10.52
C GLY A 55 -13.86 13.98 -9.10
N HIS A 56 -13.13 12.90 -8.82
CA HIS A 56 -12.99 12.34 -7.48
C HIS A 56 -11.61 12.69 -6.95
N ASP A 57 -11.55 13.15 -5.71
CA ASP A 57 -10.30 13.45 -5.04
C ASP A 57 -9.93 12.30 -4.10
N ILE A 58 -8.75 11.73 -4.29
CA ILE A 58 -8.17 10.76 -3.36
C ILE A 58 -7.37 11.53 -2.32
N ASP A 59 -7.64 11.28 -1.03
CA ASP A 59 -6.82 11.79 0.06
C ASP A 59 -5.49 11.00 0.11
N CYS A 60 -4.38 11.70 -0.02
CA CYS A 60 -3.01 11.16 -0.01
C CYS A 60 -2.26 11.52 1.28
N ARG A 61 -2.92 12.10 2.30
CA ARG A 61 -2.27 12.44 3.59
C ARG A 61 -1.63 11.23 4.27
N ASP A 62 -2.17 10.03 4.04
CA ASP A 62 -1.63 8.77 4.55
C ASP A 62 -0.47 8.20 3.71
N ALA A 63 0.00 8.91 2.68
CA ALA A 63 1.09 8.46 1.81
C ALA A 63 2.40 8.25 2.58
N THR A 64 2.59 9.00 3.67
CA THR A 64 3.65 8.69 4.65
C THR A 64 3.02 7.85 5.75
N PRO A 65 3.32 6.54 5.82
CA PRO A 65 2.76 5.70 6.85
C PRO A 65 3.18 6.24 8.23
N ALA A 66 2.23 6.40 9.16
CA ALA A 66 2.52 6.76 10.54
C ALA A 66 3.48 5.78 11.24
N ARG A 67 3.68 4.61 10.65
CA ARG A 67 4.56 3.55 11.12
C ARG A 67 5.82 3.50 10.28
N ARG A 68 6.95 3.27 10.97
CA ARG A 68 8.28 3.12 10.37
C ARG A 68 8.26 2.15 9.18
N THR A 69 8.79 2.61 8.04
CA THR A 69 9.12 1.75 6.91
C THR A 69 10.12 0.69 7.35
N VAL A 70 9.71 -0.57 7.29
CA VAL A 70 10.54 -1.73 7.70
C VAL A 70 11.54 -2.10 6.60
N TYR A 71 11.18 -1.89 5.34
CA TYR A 71 11.99 -2.18 4.18
C TYR A 71 11.53 -1.33 2.98
N ASP A 72 12.46 -0.72 2.26
CA ASP A 72 12.23 0.19 1.13
C ASP A 72 12.87 -0.29 -0.20
N GLY A 73 13.47 -1.49 -0.20
CA GLY A 73 14.07 -2.11 -1.38
C GLY A 73 13.08 -2.92 -2.25
N PRO A 74 13.58 -3.56 -3.33
CA PRO A 74 12.75 -4.36 -4.24
C PRO A 74 12.06 -5.54 -3.55
N ALA A 75 10.79 -5.80 -3.91
CA ALA A 75 9.96 -6.83 -3.27
C ALA A 75 10.48 -8.27 -3.43
N GLU A 76 11.33 -8.54 -4.43
CA GLU A 76 11.81 -9.88 -4.78
C GLU A 76 13.03 -10.32 -3.96
N LYS A 77 13.56 -9.41 -3.14
CA LYS A 77 14.83 -9.57 -2.43
C LYS A 77 14.63 -10.28 -1.08
N PRO A 78 15.42 -11.32 -0.75
CA PRO A 78 15.30 -12.03 0.53
C PRO A 78 15.52 -11.13 1.76
N GLU A 79 16.26 -10.04 1.58
CA GLU A 79 16.51 -8.99 2.56
C GLU A 79 15.22 -8.41 3.13
N ARG A 80 14.14 -8.37 2.34
CA ARG A 80 12.80 -7.97 2.79
C ARG A 80 12.34 -8.83 3.97
N TYR A 81 12.44 -10.15 3.85
CA TYR A 81 11.94 -11.06 4.88
C TYR A 81 12.79 -11.00 6.14
N ILE A 82 14.10 -10.79 5.99
CA ILE A 82 15.02 -10.59 7.11
C ILE A 82 14.66 -9.30 7.87
N ALA A 83 14.43 -8.19 7.15
CA ALA A 83 14.03 -6.92 7.75
C ALA A 83 12.67 -7.02 8.47
N MET A 84 11.70 -7.71 7.87
CA MET A 84 10.41 -8.00 8.51
C MET A 84 10.56 -8.83 9.78
N ALA A 85 11.35 -9.90 9.76
CA ALA A 85 11.59 -10.74 10.93
C ALA A 85 12.29 -9.97 12.05
N ALA A 86 13.27 -9.13 11.72
CA ALA A 86 13.96 -8.28 12.67
C ALA A 86 13.00 -7.26 13.32
N TYR A 87 12.11 -6.65 12.54
CA TYR A 87 11.10 -5.73 13.04
C TYR A 87 10.12 -6.43 13.97
N VAL A 88 9.57 -7.58 13.59
CA VAL A 88 8.67 -8.38 14.44
C VAL A 88 9.35 -8.74 15.76
N ARG A 89 10.60 -9.17 15.72
CA ARG A 89 11.39 -9.45 16.94
C ARG A 89 11.56 -8.20 17.82
N SER A 90 11.73 -7.02 17.22
CA SER A 90 11.85 -5.76 17.98
C SER A 90 10.56 -5.38 18.71
N LEU A 91 9.38 -5.76 18.19
CA LEU A 91 8.10 -5.53 18.86
C LEU A 91 7.98 -6.34 20.15
N PHE A 92 8.55 -7.54 20.18
CA PHE A 92 8.56 -8.39 21.39
C PHE A 92 9.66 -8.01 22.40
N ASN A 93 10.68 -7.26 21.96
CA ASN A 93 11.74 -6.74 22.81
C ASN A 93 11.43 -5.36 23.39
N TYR A 94 10.20 -4.85 23.24
CA TYR A 94 9.79 -3.63 23.91
C TYR A 94 9.83 -3.87 25.43
N PRO A 95 10.66 -3.14 26.21
CA PRO A 95 10.52 -3.18 27.66
C PRO A 95 9.10 -2.70 27.96
N GLY A 96 8.35 -3.52 28.67
CA GLY A 96 6.94 -3.30 28.94
C GLY A 96 6.72 -1.88 29.47
N LEU A 97 5.94 -1.10 28.72
CA LEU A 97 5.26 0.11 29.18
C LEU A 97 4.13 -0.28 30.16
N PHE A 98 4.43 -1.12 31.14
CA PHE A 98 3.56 -1.49 32.24
C PHE A 98 4.41 -1.61 33.50
N GLY A 99 4.38 -0.55 34.30
CA GLY A 99 4.66 -0.58 35.73
C GLY A 99 6.13 -0.71 36.12
N SER A 100 6.82 0.43 36.23
CA SER A 100 7.76 0.61 37.33
C SER A 100 6.97 0.49 38.64
N LEU A 101 6.87 -0.72 39.19
CA LEU A 101 6.57 -0.89 40.60
C LEU A 101 7.93 -0.94 41.31
N GLU A 102 8.33 0.24 41.79
CA GLU A 102 9.37 0.38 42.80
C GLU A 102 9.05 -0.56 43.97
N THR A 103 9.83 -1.63 44.13
CA THR A 103 9.92 -2.35 45.39
C THR A 103 10.77 -1.52 46.35
N ARG A 104 10.11 -0.94 47.34
CA ARG A 104 10.72 -0.36 48.54
C ARG A 104 10.82 -1.40 49.63
#